data_AF-A0A947S938-F1
#
_entry.id   AF-A0A947S938-F1
#
_cell.length_a   1.000
_cell.length_b   1.000
_cell.length_c   1.000
_cell.angle_alpha   90.00
_cell.angle_beta   90.00
_cell.angle_gamma   90.00
#
_symmetry.space_group_name_H-M   'P 1'
#
loop_
_entity.id
_entity.type
_entity.pdbx_description
1 polymer ?
#
loop_
_entity_poly.entity_id
_entity_poly.type
_entity_poly.pdbx_seq_one_letter_code
_entity_poly.pdbx_strand_id
1 'polypeptide(L)' 'MSEFLSHAAIVSRELKTPCIIGTKIATQVLKDGDMVEVDANKGIVKKI' A
#
# COMPACT_ATOMS: atom_id res chain seq x y z
N MET A 1 0.55 -13.79 -12.71
CA MET A 1 0.84 -12.76 -13.73
C MET A 1 -0.37 -11.86 -13.92
N SER A 2 -0.59 -10.90 -12.99
CA SER A 2 -1.23 -9.59 -13.24
C SER A 2 -1.33 -8.81 -11.92
N GLU A 3 -0.24 -8.68 -11.16
CA GLU A 3 -0.27 -7.96 -9.87
C GLU A 3 -0.64 -6.47 -10.08
N PHE A 4 -0.23 -5.88 -11.21
CA PHE A 4 -0.52 -4.49 -11.60
C PHE A 4 -1.98 -4.19 -11.99
N LEU A 5 -2.76 -5.20 -12.38
CA LEU A 5 -4.18 -5.08 -12.76
C LEU A 5 -5.08 -5.85 -11.79
N SER A 6 -4.65 -5.98 -10.54
CA SER A 6 -5.51 -6.49 -9.48
C SER A 6 -6.68 -5.53 -9.25
N HIS A 7 -7.85 -6.06 -8.84
CA HIS A 7 -9.02 -5.24 -8.48
C HIS A 7 -8.64 -4.09 -7.53
N ALA A 8 -7.72 -4.35 -6.59
CA ALA A 8 -7.22 -3.35 -5.67
C ALA A 8 -6.45 -2.22 -6.37
N ALA A 9 -5.56 -2.53 -7.33
CA ALA A 9 -4.74 -1.52 -8.00
C ALA A 9 -5.58 -0.58 -8.88
N ILE A 10 -6.60 -1.10 -9.57
CA ILE A 10 -7.50 -0.29 -10.41
C ILE A 10 -8.37 0.60 -9.54
N VAL A 11 -9.02 0.02 -8.53
CA VAL A 11 -9.92 0.75 -7.61
C VAL A 11 -9.16 1.86 -6.87
N SER A 12 -7.94 1.61 -6.40
CA SER A 12 -7.12 2.66 -5.78
C SER A 12 -6.74 3.78 -6.74
N ARG A 13 -6.49 3.46 -8.02
CA ARG A 13 -6.23 4.46 -9.07
C ARG A 13 -7.45 5.36 -9.30
N GLU A 14 -8.65 4.79 -9.30
CA GLU A 14 -9.92 5.52 -9.44
C GLU A 14 -10.25 6.35 -8.20
N LEU A 15 -9.95 5.81 -7.00
CA LEU A 15 -10.14 6.50 -5.72
C LEU A 15 -9.09 7.59 -5.45
N LYS A 16 -8.10 7.77 -6.33
CA LYS A 16 -6.95 8.67 -6.14
C LYS A 16 -6.21 8.44 -4.82
N THR A 17 -6.28 7.23 -4.28
CA THR A 17 -5.62 6.87 -3.03
C THR A 17 -4.30 6.15 -3.33
N PRO A 18 -3.23 6.48 -2.59
CA PRO A 18 -1.96 5.78 -2.73
C PRO A 18 -2.13 4.31 -2.35
N CYS A 19 -1.76 3.40 -3.24
CA CYS A 19 -1.86 1.97 -3.03
C CYS A 19 -0.54 1.29 -3.31
N ILE A 20 -0.07 0.54 -2.32
CA ILE A 20 1.15 -0.25 -2.39
C ILE A 20 0.73 -1.70 -2.21
N ILE A 21 1.00 -2.52 -3.21
CA ILE A 21 0.68 -3.94 -3.23
C ILE A 21 1.96 -4.78 -3.22
N GLY A 22 1.86 -6.05 -2.82
CA GLY A 22 3.01 -6.96 -2.79
C GLY A 22 3.90 -6.83 -1.55
N THR A 23 3.47 -6.10 -0.53
CA THR A 23 4.17 -6.00 0.75
C THR A 23 4.02 -7.30 1.57
N LYS A 24 5.00 -8.21 1.44
CA LYS A 24 4.96 -9.55 2.07
C LYS A 24 4.81 -9.53 3.61
N ILE A 25 5.26 -8.47 4.27
CA ILE A 25 5.33 -8.38 5.74
C ILE A 25 4.59 -7.17 6.32
N ALA A 26 3.96 -6.31 5.50
CA ALA A 26 3.40 -5.06 6.01
C ALA A 26 2.36 -5.27 7.11
N THR A 27 1.49 -6.27 6.98
CA THR A 27 0.45 -6.59 7.98
C THR A 27 1.00 -7.21 9.28
N GLN A 28 2.25 -7.68 9.29
CA GLN A 28 2.91 -8.18 10.50
C GLN A 28 3.70 -7.08 11.21
N VAL A 29 4.21 -6.11 10.46
CA VAL A 29 5.02 -4.99 10.96
C VAL A 29 4.13 -3.84 11.43
N LEU A 30 3.04 -3.55 10.71
CA LEU A 30 2.10 -2.49 11.03
C LEU A 30 0.95 -3.07 11.85
N LYS A 31 0.64 -2.44 12.98
CA LYS A 31 -0.50 -2.80 13.82
C LYS A 31 -1.60 -1.74 13.73
N ASP A 32 -2.82 -2.16 14.00
CA ASP A 32 -3.96 -1.26 14.05
C ASP A 32 -3.71 -0.15 15.09
N GLY A 33 -3.90 1.10 14.68
CA GLY A 33 -3.62 2.29 15.50
C GLY A 33 -2.22 2.88 15.33
N ASP A 34 -1.32 2.25 14.55
CA ASP A 34 -0.02 2.84 14.23
C ASP A 34 -0.16 3.98 13.21
N MET A 35 0.51 5.10 13.49
CA MET A 35 0.68 6.18 12.51
C MET A 35 1.77 5.77 11.52
N VAL A 36 1.44 5.79 10.23
CA VAL A 36 2.36 5.41 9.15
C VAL A 36 2.40 6.49 8.08
N GLU A 37 3.60 6.77 7.60
CA GLU A 37 3.84 7.57 6.41
C GLU A 37 3.94 6.64 5.19
N VAL A 38 3.16 6.94 4.15
CA VAL A 38 3.10 6.15 2.92
C VAL A 38 3.50 7.03 1.74
N ASP A 39 4.66 6.73 1.14
CA ASP A 39 5.12 7.33 -0.12
C ASP A 39 4.89 6.33 -1.26
N ALA A 40 3.79 6.50 -1.99
CA ALA A 40 3.44 5.64 -3.12
C ALA A 40 4.27 5.92 -4.39
N ASN A 41 4.99 7.05 -4.49
CA ASN A 41 5.88 7.31 -5.63
C ASN A 41 7.16 6.49 -5.52
N LYS A 42 7.70 6.39 -4.31
CA LYS A 42 8.90 5.59 -4.02
C LYS A 42 8.58 4.16 -3.55
N GLY A 43 7.33 3.86 -3.24
CA GLY A 43 6.90 2.58 -2.69
C GLY A 43 7.40 2.35 -1.25
N ILE A 44 7.58 3.43 -0.48
CA ILE A 44 8.13 3.37 0.88
C ILE A 44 7.00 3.53 1.89
N VAL A 45 6.97 2.64 2.90
CA VAL A 45 6.09 2.77 4.05
C VAL A 45 6.95 2.84 5.31
N LYS A 46 6.74 3.85 6.14
CA LYS A 46 7.47 4.05 7.40
C LYS A 46 6.47 4.23 8.54
N LYS A 47 6.75 3.60 9.67
CA LYS A 47 6.03 3.84 10.92
C LYS A 47 6.61 5.08 11.61
N ILE A 48 5.74 5.94 12.12
CA ILE A 48 6.06 7.15 12.89
C ILE A 48 5.89 6.84 14.38
#